data_AF-A0A4V2XM35-F1
#
_entry.id   AF-A0A4V2XM35-F1
#
_cell.length_a   1.000
_cell.length_b   1.000
_cell.length_c   1.000
_cell.angle_alpha   90.00
_cell.angle_beta   90.00
_cell.angle_gamma   90.00
#
_symmetry.space_group_name_H-M   'P 1'
#
loop_
_entity.id
_entity.type
_entity.pdbx_description
1 polymer ?
#
loop_
_entity_poly.entity_id
_entity_poly.type
_entity_poly.pdbx_seq_one_letter_code
_entity_poly.pdbx_strand_id
1 'polypeptide(L)'
;MADGRREDPGTRLGSWKGLIPLTVAAAAALCIGGGVDMVHRDQRGGDDEHEAKPAAKAEQTDPRFVVGVTAGGAALVVRDVHTGADVGLPVAPPEGRRFQRVAAVKDDGSYIVASYGDGKVTFQRLQLDDDGSPQDLKDIPEAAVPGASTAWSDIAVTEDHIAYVTYAGKRSRVDVLTLSSGARKTWTTKSPGRVDSLSWSGATLSFVWTPVGSAEHQLRTIDTNGAAGDLKLSKAVMTLPKGGSHAVLTRNGEQAVVGTVAKTQLTVQTFALTGEPAKILWRQKVTGPLTGLDLAHTGGGVLATAGDLYTKDVPAVPGKDLADATW
;
A
#
# COMPACT_ATOMS: atom_id res chain seq x y z
N MET A 1 18.95 34.60 41.45
CA MET A 1 19.51 34.83 42.80
C MET A 1 18.38 34.71 43.80
N ALA A 2 18.66 34.06 44.93
CA ALA A 2 17.88 33.92 46.16
C ALA A 2 16.58 33.07 46.11
N ASP A 3 16.80 31.79 46.38
CA ASP A 3 15.92 30.82 47.04
C ASP A 3 15.61 31.21 48.50
N GLY A 4 14.50 30.73 49.07
CA GLY A 4 14.31 30.74 50.52
C GLY A 4 12.90 30.60 51.11
N ARG A 5 12.52 29.34 51.40
CA ARG A 5 12.23 28.83 52.77
C ARG A 5 10.75 28.70 53.26
N ARG A 6 10.32 27.43 53.44
CA ARG A 6 9.81 26.78 54.70
C ARG A 6 9.19 25.41 54.33
N GLU A 7 9.80 24.27 54.67
CA GLU A 7 9.78 23.52 55.95
C GLU A 7 8.38 23.05 56.42
N ASP A 8 8.09 21.78 56.10
CA ASP A 8 7.25 20.81 56.82
C ASP A 8 7.68 20.65 58.30
N PRO A 9 6.81 20.26 59.27
CA PRO A 9 6.33 18.86 59.36
C PRO A 9 4.99 18.61 60.12
N GLY A 10 4.40 17.42 59.98
CA GLY A 10 3.40 16.92 60.94
C GLY A 10 2.53 15.73 60.53
N THR A 11 2.95 14.52 60.88
CA THR A 11 2.26 13.22 60.80
C THR A 11 1.27 12.99 61.96
N ARG A 12 0.05 12.46 61.70
CA ARG A 12 -0.75 11.45 62.48
C ARG A 12 -1.89 10.89 61.58
N LEU A 13 -1.94 9.62 61.18
CA LEU A 13 -2.38 8.37 61.86
C LEU A 13 -3.91 8.20 62.08
N GLY A 14 -4.48 7.16 61.45
CA GLY A 14 -5.79 6.53 61.70
C GLY A 14 -6.33 5.86 60.41
N SER A 15 -6.07 4.59 60.07
CA SER A 15 -6.40 3.29 60.67
C SER A 15 -7.89 2.90 60.71
N TRP A 16 -8.34 2.08 59.75
CA TRP A 16 -8.94 0.74 59.90
C TRP A 16 -9.36 0.21 58.50
N LYS A 17 -8.76 -0.87 57.97
CA LYS A 17 -9.17 -2.30 58.11
C LYS A 17 -10.65 -2.49 57.74
N GLY A 18 -11.08 -3.33 56.80
CA GLY A 18 -10.58 -4.59 56.21
C GLY A 18 -11.87 -5.39 55.88
N LEU A 19 -12.01 -6.06 54.75
CA LEU A 19 -11.86 -7.52 54.62
C LEU A 19 -12.35 -7.96 53.22
N ILE A 20 -11.49 -8.67 52.49
CA ILE A 20 -11.80 -9.72 51.49
C ILE A 20 -12.03 -11.03 52.31
N PRO A 21 -12.45 -12.23 51.82
CA PRO A 21 -12.81 -12.68 50.47
C PRO A 21 -13.94 -13.73 50.36
N LEU A 22 -14.35 -14.09 49.13
CA LEU A 22 -14.33 -15.47 48.57
C LEU A 22 -15.30 -15.62 47.38
N THR A 23 -14.71 -16.02 46.23
CA THR A 23 -15.18 -16.99 45.20
C THR A 23 -16.67 -17.13 44.89
N VAL A 24 -17.03 -17.08 43.60
CA VAL A 24 -17.75 -18.16 42.86
C VAL A 24 -17.58 -17.89 41.36
N ALA A 25 -17.16 -18.92 40.63
CA ALA A 25 -17.19 -18.97 39.17
C ALA A 25 -18.60 -19.34 38.69
N ALA A 26 -19.09 -18.72 37.62
CA ALA A 26 -20.24 -19.21 36.88
C ALA A 26 -19.98 -19.03 35.37
N ALA A 27 -19.75 -20.16 34.71
CA ALA A 27 -19.86 -20.28 33.27
C ALA A 27 -21.32 -20.16 32.87
N ALA A 28 -21.62 -19.37 31.84
CA ALA A 28 -22.92 -19.35 31.18
C ALA A 28 -22.76 -19.96 29.78
N ALA A 29 -23.23 -21.19 29.65
CA ALA A 29 -23.48 -21.84 28.37
C ALA A 29 -24.79 -21.29 27.78
N LEU A 30 -24.78 -20.92 26.50
CA LEU A 30 -25.98 -20.69 25.72
C LEU A 30 -26.29 -21.96 24.92
N CYS A 31 -27.14 -22.81 25.48
CA CYS A 31 -27.88 -23.83 24.75
C CYS A 31 -29.36 -23.46 24.78
N ILE A 32 -29.91 -23.12 23.62
CA ILE A 32 -31.34 -23.20 23.28
C ILE A 32 -31.33 -24.11 22.05
N GLY A 33 -31.97 -25.28 21.99
CA GLY A 33 -33.22 -25.70 22.58
C GLY A 33 -34.14 -26.05 21.42
N GLY A 34 -34.30 -27.35 21.15
CA GLY A 34 -35.16 -27.85 20.08
C GLY A 34 -35.18 -29.37 20.09
N GLY A 35 -35.99 -29.95 20.98
CA GLY A 35 -36.27 -31.38 21.00
C GLY A 35 -37.56 -31.69 20.24
N VAL A 36 -37.63 -32.88 19.66
CA VAL A 36 -38.80 -33.74 19.84
C VAL A 36 -38.36 -35.19 19.83
N ASP A 37 -38.88 -35.89 20.82
CA ASP A 37 -38.80 -37.32 21.09
C ASP A 37 -39.60 -38.10 20.04
N MET A 38 -39.00 -39.13 19.44
CA MET A 38 -39.75 -40.20 18.79
C MET A 38 -39.02 -41.53 19.01
N VAL A 39 -39.63 -42.36 19.86
CA VAL A 39 -39.13 -43.66 20.29
C VAL A 39 -39.65 -44.79 19.38
N HIS A 40 -38.75 -45.77 19.19
CA HIS A 40 -38.84 -47.07 18.52
C HIS A 40 -38.75 -47.04 17.00
N ARG A 41 -37.78 -47.74 16.38
CA ARG A 41 -37.60 -49.20 16.46
C ARG A 41 -36.26 -49.61 15.80
N ASP A 42 -35.64 -50.69 16.28
CA ASP A 42 -34.49 -51.38 15.66
C ASP A 42 -34.59 -51.50 14.13
N GLN A 43 -33.53 -51.12 13.42
CA GLN A 43 -32.87 -51.96 12.39
C GLN A 43 -31.65 -51.28 11.76
N ARG A 44 -30.60 -52.10 11.57
CA ARG A 44 -29.36 -51.90 10.81
C ARG A 44 -29.52 -51.04 9.55
N GLY A 45 -28.57 -50.12 9.36
CA GLY A 45 -28.25 -49.47 8.08
C GLY A 45 -27.26 -48.34 8.35
N GLY A 46 -26.04 -48.44 7.83
CA GLY A 46 -25.00 -47.43 8.01
C GLY A 46 -25.30 -46.16 7.22
N ASP A 47 -24.84 -45.03 7.72
CA ASP A 47 -24.65 -43.81 6.95
C ASP A 47 -23.50 -43.00 7.55
N ASP A 48 -22.68 -42.48 6.65
CA ASP A 48 -21.39 -41.84 6.88
C ASP A 48 -21.47 -40.61 7.78
N GLU A 49 -20.61 -40.60 8.80
CA GLU A 49 -20.33 -39.45 9.64
C GLU A 49 -19.59 -38.40 8.78
N HIS A 50 -20.33 -37.42 8.25
CA HIS A 50 -19.75 -36.23 7.64
C HIS A 50 -19.10 -35.38 8.73
N GLU A 51 -17.85 -35.72 9.07
CA GLU A 51 -16.94 -34.81 9.76
C GLU A 51 -16.83 -33.53 8.93
N ALA A 52 -17.36 -32.43 9.47
CA ALA A 52 -17.17 -31.11 8.91
C ALA A 52 -15.66 -30.82 8.88
N LYS A 53 -15.08 -30.85 7.67
CA LYS A 53 -13.69 -30.44 7.43
C LYS A 53 -13.47 -29.07 8.07
N PRO A 54 -12.36 -28.88 8.82
CA PRO A 54 -11.99 -27.55 9.29
C PRO A 54 -11.92 -26.63 8.08
N ALA A 55 -12.58 -25.46 8.16
CA ALA A 55 -12.47 -24.42 7.16
C ALA A 55 -10.97 -24.18 6.92
N ALA A 56 -10.51 -24.50 5.71
CA ALA A 56 -9.15 -24.25 5.30
C ALA A 56 -8.85 -22.78 5.61
N LYS A 57 -7.77 -22.53 6.35
CA LYS A 57 -7.23 -21.17 6.45
C LYS A 57 -7.13 -20.67 5.02
N ALA A 58 -7.86 -19.60 4.70
CA ALA A 58 -7.71 -18.94 3.42
C ALA A 58 -6.24 -18.53 3.32
N GLU A 59 -5.45 -19.32 2.59
CA GLU A 59 -4.09 -18.96 2.25
C GLU A 59 -4.21 -17.66 1.46
N GLN A 60 -3.66 -16.59 2.01
CA GLN A 60 -3.71 -15.28 1.41
C GLN A 60 -2.80 -15.32 0.19
N THR A 61 -3.36 -15.61 -0.98
CA THR A 61 -2.64 -15.75 -2.23
C THR A 61 -2.26 -14.38 -2.78
N ASP A 62 -1.08 -14.31 -3.39
CA ASP A 62 -0.63 -13.11 -4.10
C ASP A 62 -1.59 -12.78 -5.28
N PRO A 63 -1.68 -11.50 -5.69
CA PRO A 63 -2.55 -11.09 -6.79
C PRO A 63 -2.22 -11.80 -8.11
N ARG A 64 -3.24 -12.23 -8.83
CA ARG A 64 -3.11 -12.93 -10.12
C ARG A 64 -2.90 -11.97 -11.29
N PHE A 65 -3.45 -10.76 -11.21
CA PHE A 65 -3.51 -9.81 -12.31
C PHE A 65 -2.72 -8.55 -11.99
N VAL A 66 -2.05 -8.01 -13.00
CA VAL A 66 -1.39 -6.70 -12.96
C VAL A 66 -2.15 -5.76 -13.88
N VAL A 67 -2.44 -4.55 -13.41
CA VAL A 67 -2.92 -3.45 -14.27
C VAL A 67 -1.74 -2.57 -14.62
N GLY A 68 -1.52 -2.35 -15.92
CA GLY A 68 -0.44 -1.55 -16.46
C GLY A 68 -0.92 -0.37 -17.29
N VAL A 69 -0.22 0.76 -17.19
CA VAL A 69 -0.34 1.89 -18.11
C VAL A 69 0.64 1.70 -19.24
N THR A 70 0.17 1.69 -20.49
CA THR A 70 1.05 1.53 -21.67
C THR A 70 2.02 2.71 -21.84
N ALA A 71 3.14 2.44 -22.51
CA ALA A 71 4.16 3.42 -22.86
C ALA A 71 3.55 4.54 -23.72
N GLY A 72 3.48 5.74 -23.16
CA GLY A 72 2.82 6.89 -23.79
C GLY A 72 1.41 7.20 -23.27
N GLY A 73 0.83 6.33 -22.44
CA GLY A 73 -0.42 6.56 -21.72
C GLY A 73 -1.68 6.42 -22.57
N ALA A 74 -1.61 5.66 -23.67
CA ALA A 74 -2.70 5.54 -24.63
C ALA A 74 -3.73 4.46 -24.26
N ALA A 75 -3.40 3.58 -23.33
CA ALA A 75 -4.30 2.53 -22.85
C ALA A 75 -3.88 2.01 -21.46
N LEU A 76 -4.84 1.41 -20.74
CA LEU A 76 -4.60 0.45 -19.67
C LEU A 76 -4.67 -0.97 -20.24
N VAL A 77 -3.80 -1.84 -19.77
CA VAL A 77 -3.82 -3.27 -20.07
C VAL A 77 -3.82 -4.06 -18.77
N VAL A 78 -4.46 -5.22 -18.76
CA VAL A 78 -4.41 -6.16 -17.65
C VAL A 78 -3.63 -7.37 -18.09
N ARG A 79 -2.72 -7.87 -17.24
CA ARG A 79 -1.90 -9.05 -17.52
C ARG A 79 -2.04 -10.10 -16.44
N ASP A 80 -2.21 -11.35 -16.85
CA ASP A 80 -2.10 -12.49 -15.95
C ASP A 80 -0.62 -12.72 -15.62
N VAL A 81 -0.29 -12.73 -14.32
CA VAL A 81 1.09 -12.81 -13.83
C VAL A 81 1.75 -14.15 -14.11
N HIS A 82 0.98 -15.23 -14.26
CA HIS A 82 1.52 -16.57 -14.48
C HIS A 82 1.83 -16.81 -15.96
N THR A 83 0.98 -16.30 -16.85
CA THR A 83 1.10 -16.53 -18.29
C THR A 83 1.78 -15.38 -19.03
N GLY A 84 1.73 -14.17 -18.46
CA GLY A 84 2.15 -12.92 -19.08
C GLY A 84 1.25 -12.46 -20.24
N ALA A 85 0.11 -13.12 -20.45
CA ALA A 85 -0.84 -12.74 -21.49
C ALA A 85 -1.72 -11.58 -21.05
N ASP A 86 -2.08 -10.73 -22.02
CA ASP A 86 -3.09 -9.69 -21.79
C ASP A 86 -4.48 -10.33 -21.60
N VAL A 87 -5.24 -9.76 -20.66
CA VAL A 87 -6.59 -10.20 -20.27
C VAL A 87 -7.58 -9.10 -20.67
N GLY A 88 -8.62 -9.50 -21.41
CA GLY A 88 -9.63 -8.56 -21.89
C GLY A 88 -9.11 -7.59 -22.96
N LEU A 89 -9.93 -6.57 -23.26
CA LEU A 89 -9.56 -5.51 -24.19
C LEU A 89 -8.84 -4.36 -23.45
N PRO A 90 -7.85 -3.71 -24.10
CA PRO A 90 -7.25 -2.51 -23.54
C PRO A 90 -8.29 -1.39 -23.34
N VAL A 91 -8.20 -0.68 -22.21
CA VAL A 91 -9.09 0.44 -21.89
C VAL A 91 -8.47 1.73 -22.39
N ALA A 92 -9.23 2.55 -23.13
CA ALA A 92 -8.76 3.85 -23.62
C ALA A 92 -8.89 4.96 -22.55
N PRO A 93 -8.01 5.98 -22.55
CA PRO A 93 -8.16 7.12 -21.68
C PRO A 93 -9.39 7.94 -22.06
N PRO A 94 -9.95 8.69 -21.10
CA PRO A 94 -10.97 9.67 -21.44
C PRO A 94 -10.47 10.69 -22.48
N GLU A 95 -11.39 11.26 -23.25
CA GLU A 95 -11.05 12.16 -24.37
C GLU A 95 -10.15 13.33 -23.93
N GLY A 96 -9.16 13.65 -24.77
CA GLY A 96 -8.19 14.72 -24.54
C GLY A 96 -7.15 14.43 -23.45
N ARG A 97 -7.22 13.26 -22.80
CA ARG A 97 -6.32 12.88 -21.69
C ARG A 97 -5.45 11.68 -22.06
N ARG A 98 -4.41 11.45 -21.24
CA ARG A 98 -3.58 10.24 -21.29
C ARG A 98 -3.44 9.67 -19.89
N PHE A 99 -3.43 8.35 -19.77
CA PHE A 99 -3.10 7.70 -18.52
C PHE A 99 -1.66 7.99 -18.13
N GLN A 100 -1.42 8.09 -16.83
CA GLN A 100 -0.12 8.43 -16.27
C GLN A 100 0.32 7.40 -15.25
N ARG A 101 -0.54 7.12 -14.27
CA ARG A 101 -0.24 6.23 -13.15
C ARG A 101 -1.44 5.38 -12.79
N VAL A 102 -1.18 4.25 -12.15
CA VAL A 102 -2.21 3.35 -11.64
C VAL A 102 -1.76 2.79 -10.29
N ALA A 103 -2.68 2.70 -9.34
CA ALA A 103 -2.44 2.00 -8.08
C ALA A 103 -3.66 1.17 -7.69
N ALA A 104 -3.39 -0.03 -7.16
CA ALA A 104 -4.42 -0.87 -6.56
C ALA A 104 -4.98 -0.22 -5.28
N VAL A 105 -6.31 -0.19 -5.17
CA VAL A 105 -6.97 0.12 -3.91
C VAL A 105 -6.91 -1.12 -3.05
N LYS A 106 -6.24 -0.98 -1.91
CA LYS A 106 -6.11 -2.09 -0.96
C LYS A 106 -7.51 -2.51 -0.48
N ASP A 107 -7.71 -3.82 -0.40
CA ASP A 107 -8.86 -4.49 0.21
C ASP A 107 -10.21 -4.46 -0.57
N ASP A 108 -10.32 -3.79 -1.72
CA ASP A 108 -11.58 -3.77 -2.53
C ASP A 108 -11.46 -4.31 -3.97
N GLY A 109 -10.24 -4.68 -4.41
CA GLY A 109 -9.99 -5.25 -5.75
C GLY A 109 -10.13 -4.26 -6.92
N SER A 110 -10.27 -2.97 -6.64
CA SER A 110 -10.33 -1.91 -7.65
C SER A 110 -8.99 -1.19 -7.83
N TYR A 111 -8.89 -0.41 -8.89
CA TYR A 111 -7.69 0.35 -9.23
C TYR A 111 -8.04 1.81 -9.43
N ILE A 112 -7.19 2.72 -8.95
CA ILE A 112 -7.28 4.14 -9.25
C ILE A 112 -6.28 4.48 -10.32
N VAL A 113 -6.78 5.12 -11.37
CA VAL A 113 -5.99 5.51 -12.54
C VAL A 113 -5.93 7.01 -12.61
N ALA A 114 -4.73 7.56 -12.70
CA ALA A 114 -4.49 8.98 -12.95
C ALA A 114 -4.41 9.25 -14.45
N SER A 115 -5.21 10.20 -14.91
CA SER A 115 -5.20 10.72 -16.29
C SER A 115 -4.84 12.20 -16.30
N TYR A 116 -3.96 12.59 -17.23
CA TYR A 116 -3.49 13.97 -17.38
C TYR A 116 -3.95 14.58 -18.71
N GLY A 117 -4.45 15.81 -18.63
CA GLY A 117 -4.87 16.65 -19.75
C GLY A 117 -5.20 18.06 -19.23
N ASP A 118 -5.16 19.07 -20.10
CA ASP A 118 -5.52 20.46 -19.75
C ASP A 118 -4.80 21.02 -18.50
N GLY A 119 -3.54 20.62 -18.28
CA GLY A 119 -2.72 21.10 -17.16
C GLY A 119 -3.12 20.58 -15.77
N LYS A 120 -3.95 19.54 -15.70
CA LYS A 120 -4.39 18.91 -14.45
C LYS A 120 -4.43 17.39 -14.55
N VAL A 121 -4.36 16.76 -13.39
CA VAL A 121 -4.56 15.31 -13.21
C VAL A 121 -5.96 15.09 -12.68
N THR A 122 -6.64 14.09 -13.24
CA THR A 122 -7.97 13.60 -12.85
C THR A 122 -7.87 12.12 -12.57
N PHE A 123 -8.80 11.57 -11.79
CA PHE A 123 -8.74 10.17 -11.39
C PHE A 123 -9.98 9.41 -11.84
N GLN A 124 -9.77 8.15 -12.23
CA GLN A 124 -10.81 7.21 -12.55
C GLN A 124 -10.65 5.97 -11.67
N ARG A 125 -11.76 5.30 -11.36
CA ARG A 125 -11.76 3.97 -10.74
C ARG A 125 -12.02 2.92 -11.81
N LEU A 126 -11.11 1.97 -11.93
CA LEU A 126 -11.23 0.76 -12.75
C LEU A 126 -11.62 -0.41 -11.86
N GLN A 127 -12.61 -1.19 -12.30
CA GLN A 127 -12.94 -2.49 -11.71
C GLN A 127 -12.59 -3.61 -12.68
N LEU A 128 -12.07 -4.71 -12.13
CA LEU A 128 -11.89 -5.96 -12.85
C LEU A 128 -12.97 -6.95 -12.40
N ASP A 129 -13.35 -7.87 -13.27
CA ASP A 129 -14.12 -9.04 -12.87
C ASP A 129 -13.22 -10.14 -12.28
N ASP A 130 -13.84 -11.25 -11.86
CA ASP A 130 -13.14 -12.40 -11.25
C ASP A 130 -12.11 -13.05 -12.19
N ASP A 131 -12.28 -12.88 -13.52
CA ASP A 131 -11.37 -13.36 -14.55
C ASP A 131 -10.28 -12.33 -14.92
N GLY A 132 -10.29 -11.16 -14.27
CA GLY A 132 -9.34 -10.06 -14.49
C GLY A 132 -9.69 -9.15 -15.67
N SER A 133 -10.85 -9.33 -16.30
CA SER A 133 -11.24 -8.48 -17.43
C SER A 133 -11.70 -7.11 -16.95
N PRO A 134 -11.25 -6.00 -17.60
CA PRO A 134 -11.77 -4.67 -17.31
C PRO A 134 -13.27 -4.56 -17.51
N GLN A 135 -14.01 -4.10 -16.49
CA GLN A 135 -15.46 -3.87 -16.60
C GLN A 135 -15.80 -2.40 -16.88
N ASP A 136 -15.51 -1.52 -15.91
CA ASP A 136 -15.90 -0.12 -15.95
C ASP A 136 -14.73 0.78 -15.56
N LEU A 137 -14.57 1.91 -16.28
CA LEU A 137 -13.70 3.01 -15.90
C LEU A 137 -14.56 4.25 -15.59
N LYS A 138 -14.71 4.57 -14.30
CA LYS A 138 -15.60 5.64 -13.83
C LYS A 138 -14.78 6.83 -13.33
N ASP A 139 -15.10 8.04 -13.79
CA ASP A 139 -14.50 9.26 -13.23
C ASP A 139 -14.81 9.37 -11.74
N ILE A 140 -13.82 9.79 -10.97
CA ILE A 140 -13.97 10.13 -9.55
C ILE A 140 -14.27 11.62 -9.47
N PRO A 141 -15.50 12.02 -9.10
CA PRO A 141 -15.91 13.41 -9.10
C PRO A 141 -15.06 14.22 -8.11
N GLU A 142 -14.82 15.49 -8.44
CA GLU A 142 -14.11 16.47 -7.59
C GLU A 142 -12.65 16.10 -7.23
N ALA A 143 -12.16 14.93 -7.65
CA ALA A 143 -10.78 14.51 -7.48
C ALA A 143 -9.92 15.05 -8.64
N ALA A 144 -9.37 16.26 -8.45
CA ALA A 144 -8.45 16.86 -9.40
C ALA A 144 -7.23 17.51 -8.72
N VAL A 145 -6.05 17.24 -9.28
CA VAL A 145 -4.78 17.81 -8.83
C VAL A 145 -4.21 18.72 -9.94
N PRO A 146 -3.98 20.02 -9.68
CA PRO A 146 -3.37 20.91 -10.65
C PRO A 146 -1.86 20.66 -10.72
N GLY A 147 -1.28 20.87 -11.91
CA GLY A 147 0.17 20.75 -12.13
C GLY A 147 0.51 19.68 -13.15
N ALA A 148 1.77 19.70 -13.62
CA ALA A 148 2.20 18.76 -14.63
C ALA A 148 2.41 17.36 -14.04
N SER A 149 1.73 16.37 -14.62
CA SER A 149 2.15 14.97 -14.50
C SER A 149 3.32 14.71 -15.45
N THR A 150 4.34 14.04 -14.96
CA THR A 150 5.53 13.69 -15.76
C THR A 150 5.87 12.21 -15.56
N ALA A 151 6.88 11.72 -16.29
CA ALA A 151 7.41 10.37 -16.05
C ALA A 151 8.01 10.18 -14.64
N TRP A 152 8.18 11.24 -13.84
CA TRP A 152 8.59 11.18 -12.43
C TRP A 152 7.43 11.35 -11.43
N SER A 153 6.20 11.52 -11.92
CA SER A 153 5.03 11.51 -11.06
C SER A 153 4.82 10.13 -10.46
N ASP A 154 4.01 10.06 -9.42
CA ASP A 154 3.72 8.80 -8.73
C ASP A 154 2.38 8.94 -7.97
N ILE A 155 1.78 7.80 -7.62
CA ILE A 155 0.47 7.73 -6.97
C ILE A 155 0.51 6.70 -5.83
N ALA A 156 -0.23 6.98 -4.75
CA ALA A 156 -0.61 5.95 -3.77
C ALA A 156 -2.04 6.15 -3.32
N VAL A 157 -2.76 5.05 -3.15
CA VAL A 157 -4.18 5.10 -2.82
C VAL A 157 -4.54 4.24 -1.62
N THR A 158 -5.59 4.66 -0.93
CA THR A 158 -6.37 3.87 0.04
C THR A 158 -7.84 3.96 -0.39
N GLU A 159 -8.74 3.32 0.36
CA GLU A 159 -10.18 3.41 0.10
C GLU A 159 -10.70 4.86 0.01
N ASP A 160 -10.16 5.76 0.84
CA ASP A 160 -10.66 7.15 0.96
C ASP A 160 -9.62 8.22 0.58
N HIS A 161 -8.38 7.85 0.27
CA HIS A 161 -7.33 8.83 -0.02
C HIS A 161 -6.56 8.54 -1.32
N ILE A 162 -6.28 9.60 -2.07
CA ILE A 162 -5.34 9.59 -3.19
C ILE A 162 -4.20 10.54 -2.87
N ALA A 163 -2.98 10.03 -2.81
CA ALA A 163 -1.76 10.83 -2.83
C ALA A 163 -1.19 10.86 -4.25
N TYR A 164 -0.85 12.03 -4.78
CA TYR A 164 -0.32 12.18 -6.13
C TYR A 164 0.80 13.21 -6.20
N VAL A 165 1.83 12.90 -7.00
CA VAL A 165 2.97 13.80 -7.22
C VAL A 165 2.82 14.58 -8.54
N THR A 166 2.84 15.91 -8.45
CA THR A 166 2.97 16.80 -9.61
C THR A 166 4.25 17.61 -9.56
N TYR A 167 4.63 18.20 -10.70
CA TYR A 167 5.85 18.98 -10.81
C TYR A 167 5.64 20.37 -11.39
N ALA A 168 6.44 21.32 -10.89
CA ALA A 168 6.66 22.64 -11.46
C ALA A 168 8.15 22.82 -11.79
N GLY A 169 8.54 22.42 -13.00
CA GLY A 169 9.95 22.22 -13.36
C GLY A 169 10.52 21.00 -12.62
N LYS A 170 11.60 21.17 -11.85
CA LYS A 170 12.21 20.10 -11.03
C LYS A 170 11.74 20.07 -9.58
N ARG A 171 10.73 20.87 -9.24
CA ARG A 171 10.16 20.96 -7.89
C ARG A 171 8.92 20.08 -7.84
N SER A 172 8.94 19.14 -6.92
CA SER A 172 7.82 18.25 -6.64
C SER A 172 6.82 18.91 -5.69
N ARG A 173 5.58 18.44 -5.81
CA ARG A 173 4.44 18.74 -4.95
C ARG A 173 3.71 17.43 -4.74
N VAL A 174 3.28 17.17 -3.51
CA VAL A 174 2.43 16.02 -3.18
C VAL A 174 1.08 16.56 -2.74
N ASP A 175 0.03 16.14 -3.43
CA ASP A 175 -1.34 16.41 -3.04
C ASP A 175 -1.96 15.14 -2.46
N VAL A 176 -2.64 15.27 -1.34
CA VAL A 176 -3.50 14.22 -0.77
C VAL A 176 -4.93 14.70 -0.88
N LEU A 177 -5.74 13.95 -1.62
CA LEU A 177 -7.18 14.12 -1.76
C LEU A 177 -7.89 13.14 -0.86
N THR A 178 -8.94 13.60 -0.18
CA THR A 178 -9.90 12.76 0.55
C THR A 178 -11.14 12.60 -0.33
N LEU A 179 -11.47 11.37 -0.70
CA LEU A 179 -12.51 11.05 -1.67
C LEU A 179 -13.92 11.33 -1.15
N SER A 180 -14.17 11.01 0.11
CA SER A 180 -15.47 11.22 0.76
C SER A 180 -15.88 12.69 0.89
N SER A 181 -14.92 13.62 0.91
CA SER A 181 -15.17 15.05 1.18
C SER A 181 -14.67 16.01 0.11
N GLY A 182 -13.90 15.52 -0.87
CA GLY A 182 -13.19 16.36 -1.85
C GLY A 182 -12.08 17.22 -1.23
N ALA A 183 -11.78 17.07 0.07
CA ALA A 183 -10.78 17.87 0.75
C ALA A 183 -9.38 17.59 0.17
N ARG A 184 -8.55 18.64 0.09
CA ARG A 184 -7.18 18.54 -0.43
C ARG A 184 -6.18 19.13 0.56
N LYS A 185 -5.16 18.35 0.89
CA LYS A 185 -3.94 18.83 1.55
C LYS A 185 -2.77 18.78 0.57
N THR A 186 -1.89 19.77 0.64
CA THR A 186 -0.79 19.92 -0.31
C THR A 186 0.51 20.16 0.42
N TRP A 187 1.52 19.35 0.12
CA TRP A 187 2.90 19.60 0.52
C TRP A 187 3.72 20.02 -0.69
N THR A 188 4.47 21.10 -0.55
CA THR A 188 5.28 21.68 -1.64
C THR A 188 6.74 21.79 -1.22
N THR A 189 7.65 22.06 -2.14
CA THR A 189 9.01 22.45 -1.75
C THR A 189 9.64 23.38 -2.75
N LYS A 190 10.55 24.23 -2.26
CA LYS A 190 11.39 25.07 -3.11
C LYS A 190 12.63 24.32 -3.63
N SER A 191 13.02 23.23 -2.97
CA SER A 191 14.20 22.45 -3.34
C SER A 191 13.90 21.53 -4.53
N PRO A 192 14.74 21.51 -5.57
CA PRO A 192 14.62 20.53 -6.63
C PRO A 192 14.80 19.10 -6.07
N GLY A 193 13.90 18.20 -6.42
CA GLY A 193 13.98 16.81 -5.99
C GLY A 193 12.86 15.97 -6.55
N ARG A 194 13.18 14.71 -6.77
CA ARG A 194 12.25 13.68 -7.24
C ARG A 194 11.60 13.01 -6.03
N VAL A 195 10.30 12.76 -6.14
CA VAL A 195 9.51 11.98 -5.20
C VAL A 195 9.04 10.74 -5.93
N ASP A 196 9.35 9.56 -5.40
CA ASP A 196 9.00 8.24 -5.94
C ASP A 196 8.53 7.31 -4.82
N SER A 197 8.04 6.12 -5.19
CA SER A 197 7.60 5.07 -4.25
C SER A 197 6.61 5.57 -3.21
N LEU A 198 5.62 6.36 -3.65
CA LEU A 198 4.51 6.76 -2.79
C LEU A 198 3.83 5.50 -2.24
N SER A 199 3.63 5.44 -0.93
CA SER A 199 2.94 4.30 -0.32
C SER A 199 2.35 4.65 1.04
N TRP A 200 1.17 4.09 1.31
CA TRP A 200 0.46 4.26 2.57
C TRP A 200 0.78 3.16 3.59
N SER A 201 1.01 3.58 4.83
CA SER A 201 1.08 2.73 6.02
C SER A 201 0.19 3.35 7.11
N GLY A 202 -1.04 2.84 7.22
CA GLY A 202 -2.10 3.50 7.98
C GLY A 202 -2.34 4.93 7.46
N ALA A 203 -2.38 5.91 8.36
CA ALA A 203 -2.51 7.34 8.01
C ALA A 203 -1.18 8.02 7.59
N THR A 204 -0.08 7.27 7.60
CA THR A 204 1.24 7.80 7.22
C THR A 204 1.46 7.59 5.73
N LEU A 205 1.78 8.68 5.03
CA LEU A 205 2.26 8.63 3.66
C LEU A 205 3.78 8.53 3.68
N SER A 206 4.33 7.52 3.01
CA SER A 206 5.77 7.36 2.79
C SER A 206 6.13 7.61 1.33
N PHE A 207 7.38 8.01 1.10
CA PHE A 207 7.94 8.23 -0.23
C PHE A 207 9.46 8.24 -0.17
N VAL A 208 10.10 7.93 -1.31
CA VAL A 208 11.51 8.13 -1.53
C VAL A 208 11.76 9.52 -2.07
N TRP A 209 12.59 10.30 -1.38
CA TRP A 209 13.08 11.60 -1.80
C TRP A 209 14.49 11.48 -2.38
N THR A 210 14.66 11.98 -3.60
CA THR A 210 15.96 12.06 -4.27
C THR A 210 16.26 13.52 -4.64
N PRO A 211 17.15 14.21 -3.91
CA PRO A 211 17.59 15.55 -4.30
C PRO A 211 18.21 15.53 -5.70
N VAL A 212 17.93 16.54 -6.53
CA VAL A 212 18.55 16.63 -7.87
C VAL A 212 20.06 16.73 -7.72
N GLY A 213 20.79 15.85 -8.42
CA GLY A 213 22.26 15.81 -8.40
C GLY A 213 22.85 15.02 -7.22
N SER A 214 22.02 14.40 -6.37
CA SER A 214 22.46 13.47 -5.33
C SER A 214 22.28 12.02 -5.79
N ALA A 215 23.21 11.15 -5.37
CA ALA A 215 23.04 9.69 -5.45
C ALA A 215 22.40 9.10 -4.18
N GLU A 216 22.17 9.93 -3.16
CA GLU A 216 21.51 9.51 -1.92
C GLU A 216 20.00 9.59 -2.05
N HIS A 217 19.35 8.47 -1.73
CA HIS A 217 17.90 8.34 -1.69
C HIS A 217 17.48 8.19 -0.23
N GLN A 218 16.43 8.93 0.18
CA GLN A 218 15.92 8.88 1.55
C GLN A 218 14.47 8.43 1.54
N LEU A 219 14.14 7.41 2.33
CA LEU A 219 12.77 7.11 2.67
C LEU A 219 12.29 8.13 3.71
N ARG A 220 11.20 8.83 3.39
CA ARG A 220 10.62 9.89 4.21
C ARG A 220 9.14 9.62 4.44
N THR A 221 8.61 10.24 5.49
CA THR A 221 7.22 10.07 5.93
C THR A 221 6.57 11.41 6.25
N ILE A 222 5.27 11.50 5.97
CA ILE A 222 4.38 12.60 6.32
C ILE A 222 3.19 12.02 7.08
N ASP A 223 2.88 12.61 8.23
CA ASP A 223 1.59 12.41 8.89
C ASP A 223 0.54 13.29 8.19
N THR A 224 -0.41 12.65 7.52
CA THR A 224 -1.42 13.34 6.72
C THR A 224 -2.58 13.87 7.57
N ASN A 225 -2.68 13.47 8.84
CA ASN A 225 -3.61 14.09 9.80
C ASN A 225 -3.12 15.48 10.23
N GLY A 226 -1.80 15.70 10.20
CA GLY A 226 -1.17 16.98 10.51
C GLY A 226 -1.44 18.08 9.47
N ALA A 227 -0.79 19.23 9.68
CA ALA A 227 -0.86 20.36 8.77
C ALA A 227 -0.06 20.09 7.47
N ALA A 228 -0.59 20.62 6.37
CA ALA A 228 0.14 20.76 5.11
C ALA A 228 1.38 21.66 5.28
N GLY A 229 2.40 21.52 4.42
CA GLY A 229 3.62 22.32 4.56
C GLY A 229 4.73 22.04 3.54
N ASP A 230 5.98 22.25 3.96
CA ASP A 230 7.15 21.99 3.12
C ASP A 230 7.50 20.49 3.12
N LEU A 231 7.54 19.85 1.94
CA LEU A 231 7.96 18.46 1.76
C LEU A 231 9.34 18.18 2.36
N LYS A 232 10.25 19.16 2.36
CA LYS A 232 11.59 18.99 2.92
C LYS A 232 11.58 18.83 4.45
N LEU A 233 10.51 19.26 5.12
CA LEU A 233 10.32 19.11 6.57
C LEU A 233 9.68 17.78 6.96
N SER A 234 9.33 16.92 6.00
CA SER A 234 8.92 15.53 6.25
C SER A 234 9.97 14.79 7.08
N LYS A 235 9.59 13.73 7.79
CA LYS A 235 10.53 12.97 8.62
C LYS A 235 11.32 11.99 7.74
N ALA A 236 12.64 12.18 7.64
CA ALA A 236 13.52 11.15 7.08
C ALA A 236 13.60 9.99 8.06
N VAL A 237 13.20 8.80 7.62
CA VAL A 237 13.18 7.61 8.48
C VAL A 237 14.33 6.66 8.16
N MET A 238 14.83 6.65 6.92
CA MET A 238 15.93 5.77 6.52
C MET A 238 16.65 6.33 5.28
N THR A 239 17.97 6.25 5.25
CA THR A 239 18.75 6.42 3.99
C THR A 239 18.81 5.07 3.29
N LEU A 240 18.47 5.01 2.00
CA LEU A 240 18.47 3.75 1.26
C LEU A 240 19.91 3.21 1.09
N PRO A 241 20.09 1.88 1.11
CA PRO A 241 21.39 1.27 0.83
C PRO A 241 21.86 1.59 -0.59
N LYS A 242 23.16 1.48 -0.85
CA LYS A 242 23.75 1.70 -2.17
C LYS A 242 23.08 0.80 -3.22
N GLY A 243 22.65 1.42 -4.33
CA GLY A 243 21.93 0.73 -5.41
C GLY A 243 20.42 0.56 -5.14
N GLY A 244 19.93 0.99 -3.99
CA GLY A 244 18.50 1.11 -3.68
C GLY A 244 17.96 2.46 -4.16
N SER A 245 16.89 2.41 -4.95
CA SER A 245 16.23 3.60 -5.49
C SER A 245 14.74 3.67 -5.18
N HIS A 246 14.13 2.55 -4.79
CA HIS A 246 12.70 2.44 -4.49
C HIS A 246 12.53 1.72 -3.16
N ALA A 247 11.61 2.22 -2.35
CA ALA A 247 11.31 1.66 -1.05
C ALA A 247 9.88 2.00 -0.63
N VAL A 248 9.20 1.03 -0.02
CA VAL A 248 7.83 1.15 0.47
C VAL A 248 7.78 0.65 1.91
N LEU A 249 7.00 1.31 2.77
CA LEU A 249 6.80 0.83 4.13
C LEU A 249 5.93 -0.43 4.14
N THR A 250 6.22 -1.33 5.06
CA THR A 250 5.31 -2.43 5.38
C THR A 250 3.99 -1.90 5.93
N ARG A 251 2.93 -2.72 5.87
CA ARG A 251 1.58 -2.35 6.32
C ARG A 251 1.54 -1.86 7.78
N ASN A 252 2.41 -2.41 8.65
CA ASN A 252 2.55 -2.00 10.05
C ASN A 252 3.50 -0.80 10.27
N GLY A 253 4.22 -0.35 9.22
CA GLY A 253 5.10 0.81 9.27
C GLY A 253 6.43 0.58 9.98
N GLU A 254 6.73 -0.64 10.42
CA GLU A 254 7.91 -0.96 11.22
C GLU A 254 9.16 -1.26 10.37
N GLN A 255 8.97 -1.67 9.13
CA GLN A 255 10.03 -2.03 8.19
C GLN A 255 9.81 -1.36 6.85
N ALA A 256 10.88 -1.29 6.07
CA ALA A 256 10.84 -0.87 4.68
C ALA A 256 11.19 -2.05 3.79
N VAL A 257 10.40 -2.30 2.74
CA VAL A 257 10.79 -3.17 1.63
C VAL A 257 11.56 -2.32 0.63
N VAL A 258 12.77 -2.74 0.29
CA VAL A 258 13.67 -2.01 -0.61
C VAL A 258 14.08 -2.91 -1.76
N GLY A 259 14.01 -2.38 -2.97
CA GLY A 259 14.58 -3.02 -4.16
C GLY A 259 15.96 -2.43 -4.46
N THR A 260 16.96 -3.30 -4.62
CA THR A 260 18.34 -2.92 -4.97
C THR A 260 18.78 -3.65 -6.24
N VAL A 261 19.35 -2.92 -7.21
CA VAL A 261 19.87 -3.53 -8.45
C VAL A 261 21.38 -3.38 -8.51
N ALA A 262 22.08 -4.51 -8.58
CA ALA A 262 23.53 -4.56 -8.74
C ALA A 262 23.90 -5.57 -9.82
N LYS A 263 24.67 -5.15 -10.83
CA LYS A 263 25.12 -6.01 -11.96
C LYS A 263 23.99 -6.87 -12.54
N THR A 264 22.85 -6.23 -12.84
CA THR A 264 21.60 -6.85 -13.35
C THR A 264 20.90 -7.85 -12.43
N GLN A 265 21.33 -7.97 -11.17
CA GLN A 265 20.59 -8.71 -10.15
C GLN A 265 19.76 -7.76 -9.30
N LEU A 266 18.44 -7.94 -9.30
CA LEU A 266 17.52 -7.32 -8.35
C LEU A 266 17.49 -8.16 -7.07
N THR A 267 17.67 -7.51 -5.94
CA THR A 267 17.39 -8.06 -4.61
C THR A 267 16.28 -7.23 -3.97
N VAL A 268 15.19 -7.88 -3.61
CA VAL A 268 14.12 -7.28 -2.81
C VAL A 268 14.26 -7.79 -1.37
N GLN A 269 14.39 -6.86 -0.44
CA GLN A 269 14.74 -7.15 0.95
C GLN A 269 14.05 -6.17 1.90
N THR A 270 13.67 -6.66 3.08
CA THR A 270 13.22 -5.80 4.18
C THR A 270 14.39 -5.23 4.96
N PHE A 271 14.22 -4.00 5.44
CA PHE A 271 15.13 -3.27 6.30
C PHE A 271 14.36 -2.75 7.51
N ALA A 272 15.01 -2.78 8.68
CA ALA A 272 14.57 -1.95 9.79
C ALA A 272 14.72 -0.48 9.41
N LEU A 273 13.92 0.43 9.99
CA LEU A 273 14.04 1.86 9.69
C LEU A 273 15.38 2.46 10.13
N THR A 274 16.15 1.77 10.99
CA THR A 274 17.54 2.11 11.29
C THR A 274 18.50 1.93 10.11
N GLY A 275 18.05 1.29 9.01
CA GLY A 275 18.85 0.95 7.84
C GLY A 275 19.50 -0.43 7.91
N GLU A 276 19.25 -1.20 8.97
CA GLU A 276 19.78 -2.55 9.10
C GLU A 276 18.99 -3.54 8.22
N PRO A 277 19.67 -4.37 7.41
CA PRO A 277 19.01 -5.39 6.60
C PRO A 277 18.39 -6.47 7.49
N ALA A 278 17.13 -6.83 7.24
CA ALA A 278 16.40 -7.83 8.01
C ALA A 278 16.23 -9.14 7.23
N LYS A 279 15.39 -9.17 6.19
CA LYS A 279 15.05 -10.40 5.46
C LYS A 279 15.05 -10.20 3.95
N ILE A 280 15.81 -11.03 3.23
CA ILE A 280 15.73 -11.08 1.77
C ILE A 280 14.42 -11.79 1.40
N LEU A 281 13.58 -11.11 0.63
CA LEU A 281 12.31 -11.66 0.16
C LEU A 281 12.56 -12.57 -1.06
N TRP A 282 13.36 -12.09 -2.01
CA TRP A 282 13.77 -12.83 -3.20
C TRP A 282 14.87 -12.11 -3.98
N ARG A 283 15.46 -12.81 -4.95
CA ARG A 283 16.44 -12.28 -5.90
C ARG A 283 16.16 -12.79 -7.31
N GLN A 284 16.26 -11.92 -8.31
CA GLN A 284 16.07 -12.30 -9.71
C GLN A 284 17.00 -11.49 -10.62
N LYS A 285 17.30 -12.05 -11.80
CA LYS A 285 17.99 -11.28 -12.86
C LYS A 285 16.97 -10.39 -13.55
N VAL A 286 17.33 -9.15 -13.79
CA VAL A 286 16.46 -8.14 -14.41
C VAL A 286 17.07 -7.57 -15.67
N THR A 287 16.22 -7.03 -16.54
CA THR A 287 16.59 -6.50 -17.85
C THR A 287 16.81 -4.99 -17.85
N GLY A 288 16.41 -4.28 -16.80
CA GLY A 288 16.56 -2.83 -16.67
C GLY A 288 16.79 -2.34 -15.23
N PRO A 289 16.87 -1.01 -15.02
CA PRO A 289 16.87 -0.43 -13.69
C PRO A 289 15.51 -0.64 -13.03
N LEU A 290 15.49 -0.67 -11.69
CA LEU A 290 14.24 -0.66 -10.94
C LEU A 290 13.53 0.69 -11.13
N THR A 291 12.27 0.64 -11.55
CA THR A 291 11.42 1.81 -11.82
C THR A 291 10.11 1.80 -11.03
N GLY A 292 9.79 0.72 -10.33
CA GLY A 292 8.58 0.60 -9.51
C GLY A 292 8.71 -0.55 -8.52
N LEU A 293 8.05 -0.39 -7.37
CA LEU A 293 7.97 -1.40 -6.32
C LEU A 293 6.60 -1.28 -5.66
N ASP A 294 5.81 -2.33 -5.71
CA ASP A 294 4.44 -2.34 -5.20
C ASP A 294 4.21 -3.54 -4.28
N LEU A 295 3.53 -3.31 -3.15
CA LEU A 295 3.19 -4.38 -2.20
C LEU A 295 1.81 -4.91 -2.53
N ALA A 296 1.70 -6.22 -2.60
CA ALA A 296 0.41 -6.86 -2.76
C ALA A 296 -0.57 -6.44 -1.65
N HIS A 297 -1.81 -6.18 -2.03
CA HIS A 297 -2.88 -5.93 -1.06
C HIS A 297 -3.15 -7.17 -0.17
N THR A 298 -3.11 -8.37 -0.76
CA THR A 298 -3.25 -9.67 -0.12
C THR A 298 -1.90 -10.38 -0.08
N GLY A 299 -1.47 -10.81 1.10
CA GLY A 299 -0.23 -11.57 1.24
C GLY A 299 1.02 -10.68 1.30
N GLY A 300 2.17 -11.32 1.52
CA GLY A 300 3.47 -10.63 1.63
C GLY A 300 4.16 -10.39 0.30
N GLY A 301 3.44 -10.53 -0.82
CA GLY A 301 3.95 -10.40 -2.18
C GLY A 301 4.47 -9.00 -2.51
N VAL A 302 5.45 -8.96 -3.41
CA VAL A 302 6.04 -7.70 -3.91
C VAL A 302 6.20 -7.80 -5.41
N LEU A 303 5.59 -6.85 -6.13
CA LEU A 303 5.82 -6.64 -7.55
C LEU A 303 6.95 -5.63 -7.71
N ALA A 304 7.91 -5.93 -8.58
CA ALA A 304 8.94 -5.00 -8.98
C ALA A 304 8.93 -4.80 -10.49
N THR A 305 9.02 -3.54 -10.92
CA THR A 305 9.13 -3.18 -12.34
C THR A 305 10.58 -2.83 -12.65
N ALA A 306 11.23 -3.60 -13.51
CA ALA A 306 12.63 -3.42 -13.88
C ALA A 306 12.88 -3.79 -15.35
N GLY A 307 12.21 -3.09 -16.26
CA GLY A 307 12.13 -3.42 -17.69
C GLY A 307 10.99 -4.41 -17.95
N ASP A 308 10.98 -5.54 -17.25
CA ASP A 308 9.83 -6.45 -17.16
C ASP A 308 9.23 -6.38 -15.75
N LEU A 309 8.18 -7.14 -15.48
CA LEU A 309 7.56 -7.24 -14.16
C LEU A 309 8.04 -8.53 -13.46
N TYR A 310 8.41 -8.39 -12.20
CA TYR A 310 9.05 -9.45 -11.41
C TYR A 310 8.33 -9.63 -10.08
N THR A 311 8.03 -10.89 -9.75
CA THR A 311 7.53 -11.29 -8.43
C THR A 311 8.16 -12.62 -8.04
N LYS A 312 8.01 -13.00 -6.77
CA LYS A 312 8.64 -14.18 -6.19
C LYS A 312 8.14 -15.45 -6.89
N ASP A 313 9.07 -16.35 -7.21
CA ASP A 313 8.80 -17.71 -7.72
C ASP A 313 7.96 -17.81 -9.01
N VAL A 314 7.76 -16.69 -9.73
CA VAL A 314 7.09 -16.64 -11.04
C VAL A 314 8.07 -16.14 -12.12
N PRO A 315 7.98 -16.63 -13.37
CA PRO A 315 8.74 -16.05 -14.49
C PRO A 315 8.46 -14.55 -14.65
N ALA A 316 9.42 -13.83 -15.23
CA ALA A 316 9.23 -12.42 -15.54
C ALA A 316 8.08 -12.24 -16.54
N VAL A 317 7.15 -11.35 -16.22
CA VAL A 317 6.04 -10.98 -17.10
C VAL A 317 6.48 -9.82 -17.98
N PRO A 318 6.23 -9.84 -19.30
CA PRO A 318 6.58 -8.72 -20.18
C PRO A 318 6.09 -7.39 -19.61
N GLY A 319 6.97 -6.38 -19.55
CA GLY A 319 6.63 -5.06 -18.99
C GLY A 319 7.24 -3.87 -19.70
N LYS A 320 8.02 -4.09 -20.76
CA LYS A 320 8.81 -3.04 -21.43
C LYS A 320 7.94 -1.99 -22.12
N ASP A 321 6.73 -2.38 -22.46
CA ASP A 321 5.71 -1.54 -23.06
C ASP A 321 4.86 -0.81 -22.01
N LEU A 322 5.17 -0.93 -20.71
CA LEU A 322 4.45 -0.27 -19.62
C LEU A 322 5.25 0.93 -19.09
N ALA A 323 4.55 2.03 -18.85
CA ALA A 323 5.06 3.21 -18.16
C ALA A 323 4.85 3.14 -16.63
N ASP A 324 3.87 2.35 -16.18
CA ASP A 324 3.55 2.12 -14.77
C ASP A 324 2.75 0.81 -14.62
N ALA A 325 2.81 0.17 -13.44
CA ALA A 325 2.11 -1.09 -13.17
C ALA A 325 1.90 -1.35 -11.67
N THR A 326 0.78 -1.98 -11.32
CA THR A 326 0.36 -2.33 -9.94
C THR A 326 -0.48 -3.61 -9.94
N TRP A 327 -0.64 -4.27 -8.80
CA TRP A 327 -1.35 -5.56 -8.69
C TRP A 327 -2.19 -5.74 -7.42
#